data_AF-A0A219AM22-F1
#
_entry.id   AF-A0A219AM22-F1
#
_cell.length_a   1.000
_cell.length_b   1.000
_cell.length_c   1.000
_cell.angle_alpha   90.00
_cell.angle_beta   90.00
_cell.angle_gamma   90.00
#
_symmetry.space_group_name_H-M   'P 1'
#
loop_
_entity.id
_entity.type
_entity.pdbx_description
1 polymer ?
#
loop_
_entity_poly.entity_id
_entity_poly.type
_entity_poly.pdbx_seq_one_letter_code
_entity_poly.pdbx_strand_id
1 'polypeptide(L)'
;MANEIEIDASSLTPRELNSKIKEYAKKFDKIIIKNPGAEHYLVAGLVDDTSIVIEGSAGYFAGTMLDKGNITINGNAGWFVGDNMTSGEIVVNGSAGDGAGQGIYGGTVVVRKGVGSRTGEIMKGGTVIIGGDSGFMTGIFMMGGRMIILGNLGADAAESIIRGEIFVLGDVQSLGKNAIIIDITDDDKKELKEILEHYDFELDDEDYDKFTKIIPESARPIYGK
;
A
#
# COMPACT_ATOMS: atom_id res chain seq x y z
N MET A 1 -8.24 -27.86 8.30
CA MET A 1 -7.79 -26.72 9.15
C MET A 1 -6.45 -26.31 8.59
N ALA A 2 -6.26 -25.02 8.27
CA ALA A 2 -4.98 -24.51 7.79
C ALA A 2 -3.90 -24.79 8.83
N ASN A 3 -2.71 -25.23 8.40
CA ASN A 3 -1.59 -25.53 9.30
C ASN A 3 -0.93 -24.21 9.71
N GLU A 4 -1.00 -23.84 10.99
CA GLU A 4 -0.47 -22.58 11.51
C GLU A 4 0.67 -22.77 12.51
N ILE A 5 1.53 -21.75 12.62
CA ILE A 5 2.62 -21.70 13.60
C ILE A 5 2.81 -20.29 14.18
N GLU A 6 3.19 -20.22 15.44
CA GLU A 6 3.55 -18.97 16.11
C GLU A 6 5.08 -18.83 16.25
N ILE A 7 5.57 -17.61 16.08
CA ILE A 7 6.95 -17.20 16.35
C ILE A 7 6.93 -16.07 17.37
N ASP A 8 7.53 -16.28 18.53
CA ASP A 8 7.85 -15.17 19.46
C ASP A 8 9.09 -14.44 18.96
N ALA A 9 8.92 -13.17 18.61
CA ALA A 9 9.99 -12.31 18.07
C ALA A 9 10.82 -11.60 19.14
N SER A 10 10.42 -11.65 20.42
CA SER A 10 11.02 -10.84 21.50
C SER A 10 12.53 -10.99 21.68
N SER A 11 13.09 -12.15 21.30
CA SER A 11 14.53 -12.44 21.41
C SER A 11 15.21 -12.65 20.06
N LEU A 12 14.58 -12.26 18.95
CA LEU A 12 15.09 -12.48 17.60
C LEU A 12 15.47 -11.15 16.96
N THR A 13 16.63 -11.12 16.31
CA THR A 13 16.94 -10.04 15.38
C THR A 13 16.04 -10.13 14.14
N PRO A 14 15.83 -9.02 13.39
CA PRO A 14 15.06 -9.06 12.14
C PRO A 14 15.59 -10.09 11.14
N ARG A 15 16.91 -10.30 11.08
CA ARG A 15 17.53 -11.29 10.19
C ARG A 15 17.12 -12.71 10.58
N GLU A 16 17.21 -13.05 11.87
CA GLU A 16 16.84 -14.39 12.37
C GLU A 16 15.35 -14.66 12.19
N LEU A 17 14.51 -13.68 12.49
CA LEU A 17 13.07 -13.77 12.29
C LEU A 17 12.73 -14.00 10.81
N ASN A 18 13.30 -13.23 9.89
CA ASN A 18 13.10 -13.43 8.44
C ASN A 18 13.57 -14.80 7.96
N SER A 19 14.71 -15.30 8.46
CA SER A 19 15.17 -16.65 8.14
C SER A 19 14.17 -17.72 8.60
N LYS A 20 13.63 -17.59 9.82
CA LYS A 20 12.60 -18.51 10.33
C LYS A 20 11.30 -18.43 9.53
N ILE A 21 10.83 -17.23 9.21
CA ILE A 21 9.62 -17.02 8.40
C ILE A 21 9.76 -17.77 7.06
N LYS A 22 10.88 -17.60 6.36
CA LYS A 22 11.12 -18.27 5.06
C LYS A 22 11.25 -19.79 5.16
N GLU A 23 11.69 -20.31 6.30
CA GLU A 23 11.68 -21.75 6.54
C GLU A 23 10.25 -22.26 6.77
N TYR A 24 9.47 -21.54 7.58
CA TYR A 24 8.13 -21.94 7.97
C TYR A 24 7.10 -21.73 6.85
N ALA A 25 7.29 -20.75 5.99
CA ALA A 25 6.41 -20.48 4.85
C ALA A 25 6.32 -21.67 3.87
N LYS A 26 7.33 -22.54 3.87
CA LYS A 26 7.35 -23.78 3.07
C LYS A 26 6.56 -24.93 3.70
N LYS A 27 6.14 -24.79 4.96
CA LYS A 27 5.61 -25.87 5.81
C LYS A 27 4.24 -25.55 6.40
N PHE A 28 3.93 -24.27 6.57
CA PHE A 28 2.73 -23.77 7.22
C PHE A 28 2.01 -22.81 6.29
N ASP A 29 0.68 -22.88 6.31
CA ASP A 29 -0.18 -21.99 5.53
C ASP A 29 -0.25 -20.59 6.17
N LYS A 30 -0.03 -20.53 7.50
CA LYS A 30 -0.11 -19.31 8.30
C LYS A 30 1.00 -19.22 9.35
N ILE A 31 1.60 -18.04 9.49
CA ILE A 31 2.60 -17.73 10.50
C ILE A 31 2.15 -16.51 11.31
N ILE A 32 2.09 -16.64 12.63
CA ILE A 32 1.75 -15.56 13.55
C ILE A 32 3.01 -15.10 14.26
N ILE A 33 3.35 -13.82 14.14
CA ILE A 33 4.52 -13.19 14.76
C ILE A 33 4.04 -12.45 16.01
N LYS A 34 4.38 -12.96 17.19
CA LYS A 34 4.09 -12.34 18.49
C LYS A 34 5.24 -11.44 18.92
N ASN A 35 4.92 -10.40 19.68
CA ASN A 35 5.90 -9.47 20.26
C ASN A 35 6.88 -8.85 19.23
N PRO A 36 6.40 -8.28 18.10
CA PRO A 36 7.27 -7.85 17.00
C PRO A 36 8.19 -6.66 17.30
N GLY A 37 7.99 -5.97 18.44
CA GLY A 37 8.87 -4.88 18.90
C GLY A 37 8.91 -3.63 18.00
N ALA A 38 8.04 -3.52 16.99
CA ALA A 38 8.14 -2.51 15.93
C ALA A 38 9.51 -2.52 15.20
N GLU A 39 10.14 -3.70 15.14
CA GLU A 39 11.41 -3.89 14.46
C GLU A 39 11.30 -3.63 12.95
N HIS A 40 12.43 -3.30 12.33
CA HIS A 40 12.49 -2.95 10.91
C HIS A 40 12.64 -4.22 10.04
N TYR A 41 12.30 -4.11 8.76
CA TYR A 41 12.46 -5.16 7.75
C TYR A 41 11.77 -6.48 8.10
N LEU A 42 10.65 -6.45 8.84
CA LEU A 42 9.88 -7.65 9.11
C LEU A 42 9.27 -8.19 7.81
N VAL A 43 9.37 -9.51 7.60
CA VAL A 43 8.84 -10.23 6.43
C VAL A 43 9.47 -9.76 5.10
N ALA A 44 10.76 -9.42 5.12
CA ALA A 44 11.48 -8.93 3.94
C ALA A 44 11.82 -10.07 2.96
N GLY A 45 11.41 -9.91 1.70
CA GLY A 45 11.71 -10.81 0.60
C GLY A 45 11.13 -12.22 0.78
N LEU A 46 9.89 -12.30 1.26
CA LEU A 46 9.10 -13.53 1.24
C LEU A 46 8.58 -13.77 -0.19
N VAL A 47 8.76 -14.99 -0.70
CA VAL A 47 8.38 -15.37 -2.09
C VAL A 47 7.39 -16.54 -2.14
N ASP A 48 6.99 -17.01 -0.96
CA ASP A 48 6.09 -18.13 -0.76
C ASP A 48 4.68 -17.59 -0.49
N ASP A 49 3.67 -18.28 -1.02
CA ASP A 49 2.26 -17.94 -0.81
C ASP A 49 1.82 -18.40 0.59
N THR A 50 2.09 -17.57 1.58
CA THR A 50 1.82 -17.83 3.00
C THR A 50 1.17 -16.62 3.65
N SER A 51 0.19 -16.87 4.52
CA SER A 51 -0.41 -15.82 5.34
C SER A 51 0.48 -15.50 6.56
N ILE A 52 0.84 -14.25 6.73
CA ILE A 52 1.65 -13.76 7.85
C ILE A 52 0.82 -12.77 8.65
N VAL A 53 0.73 -12.97 9.97
CA VAL A 53 0.07 -12.02 10.88
C VAL A 53 1.09 -11.46 11.85
N ILE A 54 1.30 -10.15 11.84
CA ILE A 54 2.11 -9.43 12.82
C ILE A 54 1.18 -8.91 13.92
N GLU A 55 1.30 -9.52 15.11
CA GLU A 55 0.52 -9.18 16.30
C GLU A 55 1.14 -7.96 17.02
N GLY A 56 1.04 -6.81 16.37
CA GLY A 56 1.58 -5.54 16.86
C GLY A 56 1.97 -4.62 15.70
N SER A 57 2.84 -3.66 15.99
CA SER A 57 3.36 -2.76 14.97
C SER A 57 4.65 -3.32 14.33
N ALA A 58 4.91 -2.91 13.10
CA ALA A 58 6.17 -3.13 12.40
C ALA A 58 6.87 -1.80 12.12
N GLY A 59 8.19 -1.82 12.04
CA GLY A 59 9.00 -0.65 11.73
C GLY A 59 9.12 -0.38 10.23
N TYR A 60 10.27 0.17 9.82
CA TYR A 60 10.52 0.54 8.43
C TYR A 60 10.63 -0.69 7.53
N PHE A 61 10.23 -0.57 6.26
CA PHE A 61 10.39 -1.59 5.22
C PHE A 61 9.72 -2.95 5.54
N ALA A 62 8.64 -2.95 6.33
CA ALA A 62 7.85 -4.15 6.55
C ALA A 62 7.29 -4.67 5.20
N GLY A 63 7.48 -5.96 4.92
CA GLY A 63 7.04 -6.59 3.67
C GLY A 63 7.77 -6.10 2.41
N THR A 64 8.95 -5.49 2.53
CA THR A 64 9.75 -5.09 1.34
C THR A 64 10.10 -6.30 0.47
N MET A 65 10.08 -6.11 -0.85
CA MET A 65 10.39 -7.13 -1.86
C MET A 65 9.51 -8.40 -1.76
N LEU A 66 8.27 -8.26 -1.28
CA LEU A 66 7.29 -9.35 -1.22
C LEU A 66 6.89 -9.83 -2.62
N ASP A 67 6.75 -11.15 -2.77
CA ASP A 67 6.18 -11.81 -3.94
C ASP A 67 5.24 -12.93 -3.46
N LYS A 68 3.94 -12.78 -3.72
CA LYS A 68 2.80 -13.69 -3.44
C LYS A 68 2.22 -13.68 -2.03
N GLY A 69 3.03 -13.63 -0.97
CA GLY A 69 2.53 -13.76 0.41
C GLY A 69 1.50 -12.70 0.81
N ASN A 70 0.76 -12.96 1.88
CA ASN A 70 -0.30 -12.08 2.40
C ASN A 70 0.04 -11.66 3.83
N ILE A 71 0.27 -10.38 4.08
CA ILE A 71 0.73 -9.87 5.38
C ILE A 71 -0.36 -9.01 6.02
N THR A 72 -0.80 -9.38 7.22
CA THR A 72 -1.63 -8.51 8.07
C THR A 72 -0.80 -7.95 9.22
N ILE A 73 -0.78 -6.63 9.37
CA ILE A 73 -0.15 -5.91 10.49
C ILE A 73 -1.26 -5.35 11.38
N ASN A 74 -1.41 -5.91 12.58
CA ASN A 74 -2.50 -5.52 13.49
C ASN A 74 -2.29 -4.15 14.15
N GLY A 75 -1.07 -3.63 14.14
CA GLY A 75 -0.71 -2.28 14.60
C GLY A 75 -0.39 -1.32 13.45
N ASN A 76 0.57 -0.44 13.69
CA ASN A 76 1.07 0.52 12.71
C ASN A 76 2.24 -0.07 11.91
N ALA A 77 2.53 0.54 10.76
CA ALA A 77 3.76 0.31 10.01
C ALA A 77 4.63 1.57 9.98
N GLY A 78 5.93 1.40 9.87
CA GLY A 78 6.86 2.51 9.67
C GLY A 78 6.90 3.01 8.23
N TRP A 79 7.99 3.67 7.86
CA TRP A 79 8.24 4.13 6.49
C TRP A 79 8.41 2.95 5.53
N PHE A 80 7.99 3.11 4.28
CA PHE A 80 8.28 2.20 3.17
C PHE A 80 7.68 0.79 3.32
N VAL A 81 6.52 0.67 3.97
CA VAL A 81 5.79 -0.61 4.00
C VAL A 81 5.43 -1.04 2.58
N GLY A 82 5.72 -2.30 2.24
CA GLY A 82 5.50 -2.87 0.91
C GLY A 82 6.46 -2.39 -0.18
N ASP A 83 7.57 -1.73 0.17
CA ASP A 83 8.53 -1.23 -0.82
C ASP A 83 9.02 -2.32 -1.80
N ASN A 84 9.05 -2.00 -3.10
CA ASN A 84 9.51 -2.89 -4.18
C ASN A 84 8.80 -4.26 -4.25
N MET A 85 7.56 -4.36 -3.78
CA MET A 85 6.74 -5.57 -3.91
C MET A 85 6.41 -5.91 -5.36
N THR A 86 6.40 -7.20 -5.69
CA THR A 86 6.09 -7.73 -7.03
C THR A 86 4.65 -8.23 -7.13
N SER A 87 4.18 -8.94 -6.11
CA SER A 87 2.82 -9.48 -6.02
C SER A 87 2.49 -9.83 -4.57
N GLY A 88 1.24 -10.22 -4.28
CA GLY A 88 0.74 -10.54 -2.94
C GLY A 88 -0.08 -9.41 -2.34
N GLU A 89 -0.20 -9.40 -1.01
CA GLU A 89 -0.98 -8.39 -0.28
C GLU A 89 -0.33 -7.98 1.04
N ILE A 90 -0.48 -6.70 1.40
CA ILE A 90 -0.17 -6.19 2.75
C ILE A 90 -1.35 -5.36 3.25
N VAL A 91 -1.91 -5.70 4.40
CA VAL A 91 -2.94 -4.94 5.10
C VAL A 91 -2.41 -4.43 6.44
N VAL A 92 -2.41 -3.11 6.64
CA VAL A 92 -2.04 -2.45 7.89
C VAL A 92 -3.30 -1.91 8.55
N ASN A 93 -3.66 -2.46 9.72
CA ASN A 93 -4.86 -2.05 10.45
C ASN A 93 -4.72 -0.69 11.14
N GLY A 94 -3.48 -0.24 11.37
CA GLY A 94 -3.16 1.09 11.87
C GLY A 94 -2.84 2.11 10.77
N SER A 95 -1.95 3.05 11.10
CA SER A 95 -1.35 4.00 10.18
C SER A 95 -0.02 3.48 9.64
N ALA A 96 0.44 4.04 8.52
CA ALA A 96 1.80 3.84 8.03
C ALA A 96 2.54 5.18 7.94
N GLY A 97 3.86 5.15 7.85
CA GLY A 97 4.64 6.35 7.66
C GLY A 97 4.80 6.75 6.19
N ASP A 98 5.89 7.45 5.88
CA ASP A 98 6.21 7.90 4.51
C ASP A 98 6.43 6.71 3.55
N GLY A 99 6.13 6.90 2.26
CA GLY A 99 6.54 5.97 1.21
C GLY A 99 5.83 4.62 1.22
N ALA A 100 4.65 4.51 1.83
CA ALA A 100 3.86 3.27 1.76
C ALA A 100 3.59 2.90 0.28
N GLY A 101 3.87 1.65 -0.09
CA GLY A 101 3.73 1.18 -1.47
C GLY A 101 4.72 1.80 -2.47
N GLN A 102 5.84 2.35 -2.00
CA GLN A 102 6.87 2.89 -2.90
C GLN A 102 7.43 1.81 -3.85
N GLY A 103 7.58 2.15 -5.12
CA GLY A 103 8.28 1.33 -6.10
C GLY A 103 7.63 -0.01 -6.42
N ILE A 104 6.40 -0.27 -5.97
CA ILE A 104 5.70 -1.53 -6.22
C ILE A 104 5.51 -1.78 -7.73
N TYR A 105 5.62 -3.04 -8.13
CA TYR A 105 5.39 -3.51 -9.49
C TYR A 105 3.99 -4.13 -9.65
N GLY A 106 3.43 -4.67 -8.56
CA GLY A 106 2.15 -5.38 -8.51
C GLY A 106 1.75 -5.72 -7.08
N GLY A 107 0.60 -6.40 -6.92
CA GLY A 107 0.00 -6.71 -5.63
C GLY A 107 -0.75 -5.51 -5.02
N THR A 108 -1.19 -5.66 -3.77
CA THR A 108 -1.99 -4.65 -3.07
C THR A 108 -1.38 -4.26 -1.72
N VAL A 109 -1.31 -2.96 -1.44
CA VAL A 109 -0.99 -2.42 -0.12
C VAL A 109 -2.19 -1.63 0.41
N VAL A 110 -2.75 -2.04 1.53
CA VAL A 110 -3.87 -1.39 2.20
C VAL A 110 -3.42 -0.85 3.55
N VAL A 111 -3.71 0.43 3.82
CA VAL A 111 -3.54 1.04 5.14
C VAL A 111 -4.89 1.58 5.58
N ARG A 112 -5.44 1.05 6.68
CA ARG A 112 -6.80 1.36 7.14
C ARG A 112 -6.96 2.80 7.64
N LYS A 113 -5.88 3.44 8.08
CA LYS A 113 -5.86 4.84 8.54
C LYS A 113 -5.07 5.72 7.55
N GLY A 114 -4.59 6.87 8.04
CA GLY A 114 -3.74 7.77 7.25
C GLY A 114 -2.28 7.31 7.16
N VAL A 115 -1.58 7.92 6.21
CA VAL A 115 -0.16 7.69 5.90
C VAL A 115 0.63 9.00 5.83
N GLY A 116 1.96 8.88 5.84
CA GLY A 116 2.87 10.00 5.69
C GLY A 116 2.97 10.52 4.25
N SER A 117 4.10 11.13 3.93
CA SER A 117 4.38 11.72 2.62
C SER A 117 4.80 10.66 1.59
N ARG A 118 4.70 10.99 0.30
CA ARG A 118 5.27 10.21 -0.81
C ARG A 118 4.76 8.77 -0.92
N THR A 119 3.53 8.52 -0.47
CA THR A 119 2.84 7.25 -0.70
C THR A 119 2.80 6.95 -2.19
N GLY A 120 3.12 5.71 -2.59
CA GLY A 120 3.17 5.31 -3.99
C GLY A 120 4.28 5.97 -4.82
N GLU A 121 5.31 6.58 -4.19
CA GLU A 121 6.45 7.14 -4.92
C GLU A 121 7.02 6.10 -5.89
N ILE A 122 7.26 6.52 -7.15
CA ILE A 122 7.82 5.69 -8.23
C ILE A 122 7.13 4.33 -8.46
N MET A 123 5.88 4.14 -8.01
CA MET A 123 5.16 2.89 -8.24
C MET A 123 4.93 2.64 -9.73
N LYS A 124 5.02 1.38 -10.15
CA LYS A 124 5.00 0.96 -11.57
C LYS A 124 3.74 0.17 -11.93
N GLY A 125 3.03 -0.35 -10.94
CA GLY A 125 1.84 -1.18 -11.06
C GLY A 125 1.22 -1.43 -9.68
N GLY A 126 0.30 -2.39 -9.59
CA GLY A 126 -0.37 -2.74 -8.34
C GLY A 126 -1.38 -1.70 -7.85
N THR A 127 -1.90 -1.93 -6.64
CA THR A 127 -2.93 -1.10 -6.00
C THR A 127 -2.48 -0.65 -4.62
N VAL A 128 -2.62 0.64 -4.31
CA VAL A 128 -2.42 1.19 -2.95
C VAL A 128 -3.72 1.81 -2.46
N ILE A 129 -4.23 1.37 -1.31
CA ILE A 129 -5.50 1.84 -0.73
C ILE A 129 -5.23 2.45 0.64
N ILE A 130 -5.62 3.70 0.84
CA ILE A 130 -5.44 4.44 2.08
C ILE A 130 -6.81 4.87 2.62
N GLY A 131 -7.15 4.42 3.82
CA GLY A 131 -8.43 4.71 4.46
C GLY A 131 -8.55 6.10 5.08
N GLY A 132 -7.44 6.83 5.22
CA GLY A 132 -7.42 8.21 5.71
C GLY A 132 -6.62 9.14 4.80
N ASP A 133 -6.02 10.18 5.39
CA ASP A 133 -5.23 11.18 4.67
C ASP A 133 -3.90 10.61 4.16
N SER A 134 -3.39 11.16 3.06
CA SER A 134 -2.05 10.89 2.53
C SER A 134 -1.31 12.19 2.26
N GLY A 135 -0.04 12.24 2.66
CA GLY A 135 0.71 13.48 2.81
C GLY A 135 1.25 14.09 1.52
N PHE A 136 2.27 14.95 1.72
CA PHE A 136 2.98 15.67 0.66
C PHE A 136 3.49 14.74 -0.44
N MET A 137 3.33 15.13 -1.71
CA MET A 137 3.84 14.42 -2.89
C MET A 137 3.37 12.97 -3.03
N THR A 138 2.15 12.68 -2.62
CA THR A 138 1.51 11.38 -2.89
C THR A 138 1.51 11.07 -4.39
N GLY A 139 1.98 9.90 -4.81
CA GLY A 139 2.06 9.50 -6.21
C GLY A 139 3.16 10.17 -7.02
N ILE A 140 4.18 10.76 -6.37
CA ILE A 140 5.31 11.38 -7.07
C ILE A 140 6.02 10.38 -8.00
N PHE A 141 6.23 10.78 -9.25
CA PHE A 141 6.83 9.96 -10.31
C PHE A 141 6.14 8.60 -10.52
N MET A 142 4.84 8.49 -10.24
CA MET A 142 4.06 7.28 -10.51
C MET A 142 4.12 6.90 -11.99
N MET A 143 4.52 5.66 -12.29
CA MET A 143 4.78 5.12 -13.63
C MET A 143 3.73 4.07 -14.08
N GLY A 144 2.75 3.79 -13.22
CA GLY A 144 1.62 2.90 -13.47
C GLY A 144 0.95 2.45 -12.16
N GLY A 145 -0.12 1.66 -12.30
CA GLY A 145 -0.91 1.16 -11.16
C GLY A 145 -2.05 2.09 -10.78
N ARG A 146 -2.62 1.81 -9.61
CA ARG A 146 -3.79 2.50 -9.06
C ARG A 146 -3.58 2.87 -7.60
N MET A 147 -4.00 4.07 -7.23
CA MET A 147 -4.11 4.48 -5.83
C MET A 147 -5.55 4.87 -5.52
N ILE A 148 -6.04 4.51 -4.33
CA ILE A 148 -7.38 4.87 -3.84
C ILE A 148 -7.21 5.48 -2.45
N ILE A 149 -7.61 6.75 -2.30
CA ILE A 149 -7.41 7.54 -1.09
C ILE A 149 -8.77 8.00 -0.58
N LEU A 150 -9.17 7.53 0.60
CA LEU A 150 -10.48 7.85 1.18
C LEU A 150 -10.47 9.19 1.96
N GLY A 151 -9.28 9.68 2.34
CA GLY A 151 -9.11 10.98 2.97
C GLY A 151 -8.59 12.06 2.01
N ASN A 152 -7.94 13.06 2.58
CA ASN A 152 -7.39 14.20 1.86
C ASN A 152 -5.97 13.93 1.35
N LEU A 153 -5.60 14.62 0.27
CA LEU A 153 -4.24 14.69 -0.24
C LEU A 153 -3.56 16.01 0.13
N GLY A 154 -2.32 15.88 0.63
CA GLY A 154 -1.42 17.01 0.84
C GLY A 154 -0.94 17.66 -0.45
N ALA A 155 -0.10 18.70 -0.31
CA ALA A 155 0.43 19.46 -1.42
C ALA A 155 1.24 18.60 -2.43
N ASP A 156 1.23 19.06 -3.67
CA ASP A 156 1.96 18.51 -4.82
C ASP A 156 1.61 17.05 -5.13
N ALA A 157 0.33 16.69 -4.96
CA ALA A 157 -0.19 15.38 -5.31
C ALA A 157 0.06 15.06 -6.80
N ALA A 158 0.46 13.82 -7.05
CA ALA A 158 0.82 13.29 -8.37
C ALA A 158 1.95 14.07 -9.09
N GLU A 159 2.88 14.68 -8.34
CA GLU A 159 4.01 15.40 -8.93
C GLU A 159 4.77 14.54 -9.95
N SER A 160 4.80 15.03 -11.19
CA SER A 160 5.47 14.38 -12.31
C SER A 160 4.99 12.94 -12.56
N ILE A 161 3.70 12.67 -12.32
CA ILE A 161 3.04 11.42 -12.71
C ILE A 161 3.26 11.14 -14.21
N ILE A 162 3.60 9.90 -14.56
CA ILE A 162 3.87 9.47 -15.94
C ILE A 162 2.72 8.61 -16.47
N ARG A 163 2.23 7.67 -15.66
CA ARG A 163 1.07 6.79 -15.95
C ARG A 163 0.41 6.33 -14.64
N GLY A 164 -0.77 5.74 -14.76
CA GLY A 164 -1.57 5.27 -13.64
C GLY A 164 -2.64 6.27 -13.27
N GLU A 165 -3.36 5.97 -12.19
CA GLU A 165 -4.51 6.76 -11.72
C GLU A 165 -4.57 6.80 -10.20
N ILE A 166 -4.99 7.95 -9.67
CA ILE A 166 -5.19 8.16 -8.23
C ILE A 166 -6.63 8.61 -8.02
N PHE A 167 -7.43 7.80 -7.34
CA PHE A 167 -8.79 8.14 -6.92
C PHE A 167 -8.77 8.77 -5.54
N VAL A 168 -9.48 9.88 -5.37
CA VAL A 168 -9.51 10.64 -4.12
C VAL A 168 -10.95 10.97 -3.75
N LEU A 169 -11.37 10.57 -2.55
CA LEU A 169 -12.68 10.90 -1.99
C LEU A 169 -12.68 12.27 -1.28
N GLY A 170 -11.58 12.60 -0.58
CA GLY A 170 -11.41 13.87 0.10
C GLY A 170 -10.87 14.98 -0.79
N ASP A 171 -10.41 16.06 -0.15
CA ASP A 171 -9.89 17.23 -0.85
C ASP A 171 -8.43 17.03 -1.30
N VAL A 172 -8.09 17.61 -2.45
CA VAL A 172 -6.71 17.68 -2.96
C VAL A 172 -6.17 19.09 -2.74
N GLN A 173 -5.15 19.24 -1.89
CA GLN A 173 -4.60 20.57 -1.56
C GLN A 173 -3.99 21.27 -2.79
N SER A 174 -3.11 20.59 -3.52
CA SER A 174 -2.56 21.06 -4.79
C SER A 174 -2.07 19.89 -5.62
N LEU A 175 -2.12 20.04 -6.94
CA LEU A 175 -1.49 19.11 -7.87
C LEU A 175 -0.05 19.51 -8.14
N GLY A 176 0.80 18.51 -8.32
CA GLY A 176 2.11 18.69 -8.91
C GLY A 176 2.08 18.75 -10.44
N LYS A 177 3.25 18.75 -11.06
CA LYS A 177 3.41 18.85 -12.51
C LYS A 177 2.86 17.63 -13.23
N ASN A 178 2.36 17.86 -14.45
CA ASN A 178 1.80 16.83 -15.33
C ASN A 178 0.60 16.08 -14.73
N ALA A 179 -0.04 16.58 -13.68
CA ALA A 179 -1.24 15.99 -13.11
C ALA A 179 -2.47 16.84 -13.44
N ILE A 180 -3.58 16.18 -13.75
CA ILE A 180 -4.89 16.82 -13.93
C ILE A 180 -5.95 16.03 -13.18
N ILE A 181 -6.88 16.74 -12.54
CA ILE A 181 -8.09 16.14 -11.95
C ILE A 181 -9.17 16.10 -13.01
N ILE A 182 -9.82 14.95 -13.12
CA ILE A 182 -11.01 14.72 -13.95
C ILE A 182 -12.09 14.03 -13.12
N ASP A 183 -13.33 14.11 -13.61
CA ASP A 183 -14.44 13.33 -13.07
C ASP A 183 -14.20 11.84 -13.33
N ILE A 184 -14.67 11.01 -12.40
CA ILE A 184 -14.71 9.55 -12.57
C ILE A 184 -15.85 9.16 -13.52
N THR A 185 -15.72 8.00 -14.13
CA THR A 185 -16.74 7.35 -14.95
C THR A 185 -17.59 6.38 -14.12
N ASP A 186 -18.70 5.88 -14.68
CA ASP A 186 -19.51 4.85 -14.00
C ASP A 186 -18.77 3.50 -13.87
N ASP A 187 -17.88 3.19 -14.82
CA ASP A 187 -17.01 2.01 -14.73
C ASP A 187 -16.01 2.16 -13.58
N ASP A 188 -15.45 3.36 -13.39
CA ASP A 188 -14.58 3.66 -12.24
C ASP A 188 -15.33 3.46 -10.92
N LYS A 189 -16.58 3.95 -10.80
CA LYS A 189 -17.40 3.78 -9.59
C LYS A 189 -17.62 2.31 -9.26
N LYS A 190 -17.96 1.51 -10.28
CA LYS A 190 -18.18 0.08 -10.12
C LYS A 190 -16.90 -0.63 -9.64
N GLU A 191 -15.77 -0.31 -10.25
CA GLU A 191 -14.48 -0.89 -9.87
C GLU A 191 -14.05 -0.47 -8.46
N LEU A 192 -14.21 0.82 -8.11
CA LEU A 192 -13.96 1.32 -6.75
C LEU A 192 -14.81 0.57 -5.72
N LYS A 193 -16.10 0.37 -6.01
CA LYS A 193 -17.01 -0.36 -5.12
C LYS A 193 -16.55 -1.81 -4.90
N GLU A 194 -16.27 -2.53 -5.98
CA GLU A 194 -15.78 -3.91 -5.90
C GLU A 194 -14.48 -4.02 -5.08
N ILE A 195 -13.53 -3.10 -5.30
CA ILE A 195 -12.24 -3.10 -4.59
C ILE A 195 -12.42 -2.72 -3.11
N LEU A 196 -13.17 -1.66 -2.82
CA LEU A 196 -13.31 -1.15 -1.45
C LEU A 196 -14.12 -2.09 -0.57
N GLU A 197 -15.20 -2.69 -1.09
CA GLU A 197 -15.95 -3.73 -0.38
C GLU A 197 -15.11 -4.98 -0.11
N HIS A 198 -14.24 -5.39 -1.05
CA HIS A 198 -13.32 -6.51 -0.84
C HIS A 198 -12.40 -6.30 0.36
N TYR A 199 -12.02 -5.04 0.61
CA TYR A 199 -11.21 -4.65 1.75
C TYR A 199 -12.04 -4.08 2.89
N ASP A 200 -13.32 -4.42 3.03
CA ASP A 200 -14.21 -3.99 4.12
C ASP A 200 -14.22 -2.46 4.37
N PHE A 201 -14.07 -1.66 3.31
CA PHE A 201 -14.36 -0.23 3.37
C PHE A 201 -15.83 -0.04 3.00
N GLU A 202 -16.64 0.31 4.01
CA GLU A 202 -18.06 0.57 3.83
C GLU A 202 -18.28 2.05 3.51
N LEU A 203 -18.68 2.32 2.27
CA LEU A 203 -19.08 3.65 1.80
C LEU A 203 -20.53 3.60 1.34
N ASP A 204 -21.25 4.72 1.47
CA ASP A 204 -22.59 4.84 0.91
C ASP A 204 -22.51 4.98 -0.62
N ASP A 205 -23.53 4.55 -1.36
CA ASP A 205 -23.54 4.64 -2.82
C ASP A 205 -23.30 6.08 -3.33
N GLU A 206 -23.76 7.08 -2.58
CA GLU A 206 -23.58 8.51 -2.88
C GLU A 206 -22.13 9.00 -2.68
N ASP A 207 -21.31 8.29 -1.90
CA ASP A 207 -19.90 8.66 -1.72
C ASP A 207 -19.08 8.37 -2.98
N TYR A 208 -19.47 7.35 -3.75
CA TYR A 208 -18.81 7.04 -5.01
C TYR A 208 -18.93 8.18 -6.02
N ASP A 209 -20.02 8.96 -5.99
CA ASP A 209 -20.20 10.15 -6.84
C ASP A 209 -19.29 11.32 -6.47
N LYS A 210 -18.66 11.29 -5.28
CA LYS A 210 -17.78 12.36 -4.78
C LYS A 210 -16.31 12.14 -5.14
N PHE A 211 -15.95 10.93 -5.59
CA PHE A 211 -14.58 10.64 -5.97
C PHE A 211 -14.15 11.48 -7.18
N THR A 212 -12.92 11.98 -7.10
CA THR A 212 -12.21 12.55 -8.24
C THR A 212 -11.08 11.62 -8.67
N LYS A 213 -10.63 11.74 -9.93
CA LYS A 213 -9.52 10.96 -10.46
C LYS A 213 -8.40 11.87 -10.96
N ILE A 214 -7.19 11.63 -10.48
CA ILE A 214 -5.96 12.28 -10.95
C ILE A 214 -5.28 11.37 -11.97
N ILE A 215 -4.97 11.92 -13.14
CA ILE A 215 -4.27 11.23 -14.24
C ILE A 215 -3.12 12.10 -14.79
N PRO A 216 -2.18 11.54 -15.57
CA PRO A 216 -1.21 12.35 -16.29
C PRO A 216 -1.87 13.26 -17.34
N GLU A 217 -1.54 14.55 -17.33
CA GLU A 217 -1.95 15.54 -18.34
C GLU A 217 -1.36 15.19 -19.73
N SER A 218 -0.10 14.74 -19.75
CA SER A 218 0.58 14.25 -20.94
C SER A 218 1.22 12.89 -20.70
N ALA A 219 1.06 11.98 -21.64
CA ALA A 219 1.77 10.69 -21.66
C ALA A 219 3.27 10.82 -21.96
N ARG A 220 3.73 11.99 -22.44
CA ARG A 220 5.14 12.32 -22.71
C ARG A 220 5.49 13.69 -22.10
N PRO A 221 5.62 13.79 -20.77
CA PRO A 221 5.86 15.08 -20.12
C PRO A 221 7.28 15.61 -20.31
N ILE A 222 8.25 14.73 -20.55
CA ILE A 222 9.68 15.08 -20.61
C ILE A 222 10.12 15.42 -22.04
N TYR A 223 9.57 14.73 -23.02
CA TYR A 223 9.87 14.93 -24.43
C TYR A 223 8.68 15.69 -25.01
N GLY A 224 8.80 17.01 -25.16
CA GLY A 224 7.77 17.84 -25.80
C GLY A 224 7.30 17.25 -27.14
N LYS A 225 6.08 17.62 -27.55
CA LYS A 225 5.42 17.13 -28.78
C LYS A 225 6.36 17.05 -29.99
#